data_AF-A0A7C1T451-F1
#
_entry.id   AF-A0A7C1T451-F1
#
_cell.length_a   1.000
_cell.length_b   1.000
_cell.length_c   1.000
_cell.angle_alpha   90.00
_cell.angle_beta   90.00
_cell.angle_gamma   90.00
#
_symmetry.space_group_name_H-M   'P 1'
#
loop_
_entity.id
_entity.type
_entity.pdbx_description
1 polymer ?
#
loop_
_entity_poly.entity_id
_entity_poly.type
_entity_poly.pdbx_seq_one_letter_code
_entity_poly.pdbx_strand_id
1 'polypeptide(L)'
;MEEELENAKSAVTEILLLELVSALLQRGSIKREDVAGALLRSEFRSEMLDDIRAEEGAITRLHGGNARLITEDWSKRLGLPPELHTLREHHARWMQSGQAGTPPLYPEAIAELFGEDDEP
;
A
#
# COMPACT_ATOMS: atom_id res chain seq x y z
N MET A 1 15.75 2.26 -26.45
CA MET A 1 16.91 1.54 -25.87
C MET A 1 17.10 1.84 -24.40
N GLU A 2 17.34 3.10 -23.98
CA GLU A 2 17.51 3.43 -22.54
C GLU A 2 16.20 3.32 -21.74
N GLU A 3 15.10 3.85 -22.28
CA GLU A 3 13.76 3.69 -21.70
C GLU A 3 13.31 2.23 -21.60
N GLU A 4 13.53 1.44 -22.65
CA GLU A 4 13.23 0.00 -22.66
C GLU A 4 14.04 -0.77 -21.61
N LEU A 5 15.30 -0.37 -21.40
CA LEU A 5 16.15 -0.95 -20.36
C LEU A 5 15.66 -0.56 -18.95
N GLU A 6 15.28 0.69 -18.73
CA GLU A 6 14.73 1.12 -17.43
C GLU A 6 13.37 0.48 -17.14
N ASN A 7 12.52 0.30 -18.14
CA ASN A 7 11.28 -0.45 -18.01
C ASN A 7 11.55 -1.92 -17.67
N ALA A 8 12.53 -2.56 -18.32
CA ALA A 8 12.91 -3.93 -18.01
C ALA A 8 13.46 -4.08 -16.57
N LYS A 9 14.32 -3.15 -16.13
CA LYS A 9 14.84 -3.13 -14.75
C LYS A 9 13.73 -2.93 -13.72
N SER A 10 12.77 -2.05 -14.00
CA SER A 10 11.62 -1.79 -13.14
C SER A 10 10.76 -3.05 -12.99
N ALA A 11 10.45 -3.71 -14.10
CA ALA A 11 9.68 -4.96 -14.09
C ALA A 11 10.39 -6.09 -13.32
N VAL A 12 11.70 -6.26 -13.51
CA VAL A 12 12.48 -7.26 -12.75
C VAL A 12 12.52 -6.93 -11.26
N THR A 13 12.68 -5.65 -10.91
CA THR A 13 12.65 -5.20 -9.51
C THR A 13 11.30 -5.47 -8.87
N GLU A 14 10.21 -5.19 -9.58
CA GLU A 14 8.85 -5.45 -9.09
C GLU A 14 8.64 -6.94 -8.79
N ILE A 15 9.02 -7.82 -9.74
CA ILE A 15 8.94 -9.28 -9.55
C ILE A 15 9.76 -9.71 -8.34
N LEU A 16 11.00 -9.23 -8.21
CA LEU A 16 11.86 -9.57 -7.08
C LEU A 16 11.24 -9.16 -5.74
N LEU A 17 10.67 -7.95 -5.67
CA LEU A 17 10.02 -7.48 -4.45
C LEU A 17 8.79 -8.33 -4.10
N LEU A 18 7.98 -8.70 -5.10
CA LEU A 18 6.83 -9.57 -4.89
C LEU A 18 7.24 -10.96 -4.36
N GLU A 19 8.30 -11.55 -4.91
CA GLU A 19 8.85 -12.83 -4.44
C GLU A 19 9.35 -12.73 -3.00
N LEU A 20 10.05 -11.65 -2.65
CA LEU A 20 10.52 -11.41 -1.28
C LEU A 20 9.36 -11.26 -0.30
N VAL A 21 8.34 -10.46 -0.64
CA VAL A 21 7.14 -10.28 0.21
C VAL A 21 6.40 -11.60 0.38
N SER A 22 6.24 -12.37 -0.70
CA SER A 22 5.62 -13.70 -0.66
C SER A 22 6.38 -14.65 0.27
N ALA A 23 7.71 -14.68 0.19
CA ALA A 23 8.54 -15.51 1.04
C ALA A 23 8.47 -15.09 2.53
N LEU A 24 8.43 -13.79 2.81
CA LEU A 24 8.29 -13.26 4.17
C LEU A 24 6.93 -13.58 4.78
N LEU A 25 5.84 -13.48 3.99
CA LEU A 25 4.50 -13.89 4.40
C LEU A 25 4.44 -15.39 4.71
N GLN A 26 4.99 -16.24 3.84
CA GLN A 26 5.01 -17.70 4.04
C GLN A 26 5.82 -18.11 5.28
N ARG A 27 6.83 -17.33 5.66
CA ARG A 27 7.63 -17.52 6.89
C ARG A 27 6.99 -16.89 8.13
N GLY A 28 5.87 -16.18 8.00
CA GLY A 28 5.25 -15.43 9.09
C GLY A 28 6.11 -14.28 9.62
N SER A 29 7.07 -13.79 8.84
CA SER A 29 7.95 -12.67 9.25
C SER A 29 7.29 -11.31 9.09
N ILE A 30 6.25 -11.24 8.25
CA ILE A 30 5.33 -10.11 8.10
C ILE A 30 3.92 -10.70 8.01
N LYS A 31 2.91 -9.93 8.41
CA LYS A 31 1.51 -10.34 8.29
C LYS A 31 0.86 -9.72 7.04
N ARG A 32 -0.32 -10.19 6.66
CA ARG A 32 -1.02 -9.73 5.45
C ARG A 32 -1.47 -8.29 5.57
N GLU A 33 -1.94 -7.93 6.75
CA GLU A 33 -2.36 -6.58 7.13
C GLU A 33 -1.21 -5.57 7.06
N ASP A 34 0.03 -5.99 7.35
CA ASP A 34 1.22 -5.14 7.20
C ASP A 34 1.47 -4.78 5.73
N VAL A 35 1.33 -5.78 4.85
CA VAL A 35 1.50 -5.60 3.40
C VAL A 35 0.36 -4.76 2.82
N ALA A 36 -0.89 -5.06 3.20
CA ALA A 36 -2.05 -4.27 2.79
C ALA A 36 -1.92 -2.80 3.23
N GLY A 37 -1.47 -2.57 4.46
CA GLY A 37 -1.18 -1.24 4.98
C GLY A 37 -0.07 -0.53 4.20
N ALA A 38 1.02 -1.24 3.86
CA ALA A 38 2.10 -0.67 3.06
C ALA A 38 1.65 -0.24 1.66
N LEU A 39 0.82 -1.05 1.00
CA LEU A 39 0.25 -0.73 -0.31
C LEU A 39 -0.65 0.51 -0.24
N LEU A 40 -1.54 0.58 0.76
CA LEU A 40 -2.42 1.75 0.94
C LEU A 40 -1.65 3.01 1.33
N ARG A 41 -0.61 2.91 2.16
CA ARG A 41 0.30 4.04 2.44
C ARG A 41 0.98 4.54 1.16
N SER A 42 1.37 3.62 0.27
CA SER A 42 1.97 3.98 -1.02
C SER A 42 0.95 4.69 -1.92
N GLU A 43 -0.26 4.15 -2.07
CA GLU A 43 -1.35 4.78 -2.83
C GLU A 43 -1.60 6.21 -2.34
N PHE A 44 -1.79 6.40 -1.03
CA PHE A 44 -2.05 7.70 -0.45
C PHE A 44 -0.88 8.70 -0.63
N ARG A 45 0.36 8.27 -0.40
CA ARG A 45 1.52 9.15 -0.59
C ARG A 45 1.71 9.54 -2.06
N SER A 46 1.39 8.63 -2.98
CA SER A 46 1.45 8.91 -4.41
C SER A 46 0.35 9.88 -4.85
N GLU A 47 -0.85 9.79 -4.29
CA GLU A 47 -1.92 10.79 -4.50
C GLU A 47 -1.50 12.17 -3.99
N MET A 48 -0.91 12.27 -2.80
CA MET A 48 -0.39 13.55 -2.27
C MET A 48 0.69 14.16 -3.17
N LEU A 49 1.58 13.34 -3.76
CA LEU A 49 2.60 13.83 -4.70
C LEU A 49 1.97 14.38 -5.97
N ASP A 50 0.88 13.78 -6.43
CA ASP A 50 0.12 14.31 -7.56
C ASP A 50 -0.50 15.66 -7.18
N ASP A 51 -1.14 15.79 -6.02
CA ASP A 51 -1.75 17.06 -5.58
C ASP A 51 -0.72 18.20 -5.46
N ILE A 52 0.44 17.95 -4.86
CA ILE A 52 1.52 18.95 -4.73
C ILE A 52 1.98 19.44 -6.11
N ARG A 53 2.12 18.53 -7.08
CA ARG A 53 2.56 18.89 -8.43
C ARG A 53 1.45 19.53 -9.28
N ALA A 54 0.18 19.25 -8.96
CA ALA A 54 -0.95 19.92 -9.56
C ALA A 54 -0.94 21.41 -9.18
N GLU A 55 -0.63 21.72 -7.92
CA GLU A 55 -0.44 23.10 -7.45
C GLU A 55 0.73 23.81 -8.17
N GLU A 56 1.75 23.06 -8.57
CA GLU A 56 2.88 23.55 -9.38
C GLU A 56 2.57 23.69 -10.89
N GLY A 57 1.34 23.40 -11.32
CA GLY A 57 0.87 23.56 -12.70
C GLY A 57 1.15 22.38 -13.63
N ALA A 58 1.57 21.22 -13.11
CA ALA A 58 1.76 20.00 -13.89
C ALA A 58 0.50 19.10 -13.85
N ILE A 59 0.10 18.51 -14.99
CA ILE A 59 -0.99 17.51 -15.03
C ILE A 59 -0.54 16.27 -14.25
N THR A 60 -1.23 15.95 -13.17
CA THR A 60 -0.74 15.00 -12.17
C THR A 60 -1.88 14.16 -11.59
N ARG A 61 -1.97 12.92 -12.09
CA ARG A 61 -2.64 11.75 -11.48
C ARG A 61 -1.89 10.45 -11.79
N LEU A 62 -0.65 10.58 -12.25
CA LEU A 62 0.11 9.45 -12.79
C LEU A 62 0.61 8.57 -11.64
N HIS A 63 1.03 9.18 -10.53
CA HIS A 63 1.61 8.44 -9.41
C HIS A 63 0.52 7.69 -8.65
N GLY A 64 -0.57 8.37 -8.28
CA GLY A 64 -1.71 7.76 -7.59
C GLY A 64 -2.37 6.66 -8.43
N GLY A 65 -2.56 6.90 -9.74
CA GLY A 65 -3.08 5.91 -10.66
C GLY A 65 -2.22 4.65 -10.75
N ASN A 66 -0.90 4.81 -10.89
CA ASN A 66 0.03 3.69 -10.94
C ASN A 66 0.09 2.94 -9.60
N ALA A 67 0.12 3.66 -8.48
CA ALA A 67 0.14 3.04 -7.15
C ALA A 67 -1.12 2.21 -6.91
N ARG A 68 -2.29 2.69 -7.35
CA ARG A 68 -3.54 1.93 -7.27
C ARG A 68 -3.51 0.66 -8.12
N LEU A 69 -2.98 0.72 -9.35
CA LEU A 69 -2.84 -0.48 -10.21
C LEU A 69 -1.93 -1.53 -9.57
N ILE A 70 -0.80 -1.10 -9.00
CA ILE A 70 0.12 -1.99 -8.26
C ILE A 70 -0.58 -2.60 -7.06
N THR A 71 -1.29 -1.79 -6.26
CA THR A 71 -2.07 -2.24 -5.11
C THR A 71 -3.09 -3.31 -5.50
N GLU A 72 -3.82 -3.11 -6.59
CA GLU A 72 -4.82 -4.07 -7.09
C GLU A 72 -4.20 -5.38 -7.60
N ASP A 73 -3.07 -5.33 -8.30
CA ASP A 73 -2.35 -6.52 -8.78
C ASP A 73 -1.75 -7.31 -7.61
N TRP A 74 -1.00 -6.64 -6.73
CA TRP A 74 -0.35 -7.29 -5.59
C TRP A 74 -1.36 -7.85 -4.59
N SER A 75 -2.48 -7.15 -4.36
CA SER A 75 -3.57 -7.65 -3.52
C SER A 75 -4.10 -9.01 -4.02
N LYS A 76 -4.30 -9.15 -5.33
CA LYS A 76 -4.75 -10.41 -5.93
C LYS A 76 -3.71 -11.53 -5.78
N ARG A 77 -2.44 -11.22 -6.07
CA ARG A 77 -1.35 -12.22 -6.04
C ARG A 77 -1.02 -12.71 -4.63
N LEU A 78 -1.11 -11.82 -3.64
CA LEU A 78 -0.77 -12.12 -2.24
C LEU A 78 -1.99 -12.52 -1.40
N GLY A 79 -3.20 -12.45 -1.97
CA GLY A 79 -4.43 -12.82 -1.27
C GLY A 79 -4.80 -11.85 -0.13
N LEU A 80 -4.71 -10.54 -0.39
CA LEU A 80 -4.98 -9.45 0.56
C LEU A 80 -6.36 -8.76 0.48
N PRO A 81 -7.38 -9.18 -0.31
CA PRO A 81 -8.62 -8.40 -0.40
C PRO A 81 -9.31 -8.08 0.94
N PRO A 82 -9.42 -8.99 1.92
CA PRO A 82 -10.07 -8.69 3.21
C PRO A 82 -9.34 -7.60 4.00
N GLU A 83 -8.03 -7.76 4.20
CA GLU A 83 -7.21 -6.82 4.98
C GLU A 83 -7.18 -5.45 4.30
N LEU A 84 -7.08 -5.43 2.96
CA LEU A 84 -7.09 -4.20 2.18
C LEU A 84 -8.44 -3.48 2.23
N HIS A 85 -9.55 -4.21 2.20
CA HIS A 85 -10.88 -3.64 2.35
C HIS A 85 -11.05 -3.00 3.74
N THR A 86 -10.76 -3.74 4.80
CA THR A 86 -10.83 -3.26 6.19
C THR A 86 -9.99 -1.99 6.38
N LEU A 87 -8.73 -2.02 5.97
CA LEU A 87 -7.83 -0.86 6.13
C LEU A 87 -8.28 0.34 5.29
N ARG A 88 -8.80 0.13 4.09
CA ARG A 88 -9.34 1.21 3.24
C ARG A 88 -10.55 1.86 3.90
N GLU A 89 -11.45 1.10 4.51
CA GLU A 89 -12.57 1.65 5.26
C GLU A 89 -12.13 2.45 6.48
N HIS A 90 -11.21 1.91 7.28
CA HIS A 90 -10.68 2.60 8.46
C HIS A 90 -9.99 3.91 8.07
N HIS A 91 -9.18 3.90 7.01
CA HIS A 91 -8.55 5.09 6.48
C HIS A 91 -9.57 6.12 5.99
N ALA A 92 -10.61 5.69 5.27
CA ALA A 92 -11.67 6.59 4.81
C ALA A 92 -12.41 7.25 5.98
N ARG A 93 -12.71 6.50 7.06
CA ARG A 93 -13.34 7.06 8.27
C ARG A 93 -12.43 8.07 8.99
N TRP A 94 -11.13 7.79 9.08
CA TRP A 94 -10.15 8.72 9.65
C TRP A 94 -10.02 10.01 8.83
N MET A 95 -10.03 9.92 7.50
CA MET A 95 -10.05 11.11 6.65
C MET A 95 -11.34 11.93 6.85
N GLN A 96 -12.50 11.27 6.97
CA GLN A 96 -13.79 11.92 7.20
C GLN A 96 -13.90 12.58 8.59
N SER A 97 -13.16 12.08 9.59
CA SER A 97 -13.12 12.68 10.93
C SER A 97 -12.28 13.95 11.02
N GLY A 98 -11.68 14.40 9.90
CA GLY A 98 -10.70 15.47 9.90
C GLY A 98 -9.36 15.02 10.49
N GLN A 99 -9.00 13.73 10.30
CA GLN A 99 -7.74 13.14 10.73
C GLN A 99 -7.56 13.12 12.26
N ALA A 100 -8.67 13.02 13.00
CA ALA A 100 -8.63 12.94 14.45
C ALA A 100 -8.11 11.57 14.92
N GLY A 101 -7.14 11.57 15.84
CA GLY A 101 -6.55 10.35 16.42
C GLY A 101 -5.39 9.76 15.60
N THR A 102 -5.06 8.49 15.89
CA THR A 102 -3.93 7.79 15.28
C THR A 102 -4.22 7.45 13.81
N PRO A 103 -3.29 7.72 12.86
CA PRO A 103 -3.52 7.37 11.47
C PRO A 103 -3.51 5.83 11.28
N PRO A 104 -4.58 5.25 10.69
CA PRO A 104 -4.87 3.82 10.79
C PRO A 104 -3.99 2.93 9.91
N LEU A 105 -3.22 3.52 9.00
CA LEU A 105 -2.36 2.76 8.08
C LEU A 105 -0.94 2.58 8.61
N TYR A 106 -0.57 3.05 9.80
CA TYR A 106 0.76 2.83 10.36
C TYR A 106 0.87 1.47 11.06
N PRO A 107 2.07 0.84 11.09
CA PRO A 107 2.25 -0.51 11.62
C PRO A 107 1.65 -0.72 13.01
N GLU A 108 1.78 0.25 13.91
CA GLU A 108 1.28 0.15 15.28
C GLU A 108 -0.26 0.11 15.32
N ALA A 109 -0.92 0.97 14.54
CA ALA A 109 -2.38 1.01 14.44
C ALA A 109 -2.95 -0.22 13.72
N ILE A 110 -2.21 -0.76 12.76
CA ILE A 110 -2.55 -2.02 12.08
C ILE A 110 -2.45 -3.17 13.08
N ALA A 111 -1.36 -3.26 13.83
CA ALA A 111 -1.18 -4.28 14.84
C ALA A 111 -2.27 -4.22 15.92
N GLU A 112 -2.71 -3.03 16.31
CA GLU A 112 -3.84 -2.84 17.23
C GLU A 112 -5.17 -3.28 16.60
N LEU A 113 -5.43 -2.90 15.35
CA LEU A 113 -6.68 -3.21 14.65
C LEU A 113 -6.86 -4.70 14.35
N PHE A 114 -5.77 -5.39 14.02
CA PHE A 114 -5.76 -6.81 13.68
C PHE A 114 -5.31 -7.70 14.84
N GLY A 115 -4.92 -7.11 15.97
CA GLY A 115 -4.58 -7.81 17.18
C GLY A 115 -5.82 -8.02 18.05
N GLU A 116 -6.56 -9.11 17.84
CA GLU A 116 -7.42 -9.68 18.88
C GLU A 116 -7.01 -11.15 19.17
N ASP A 117 -6.79 -11.41 20.47
CA ASP A 117 -6.68 -12.69 21.19
C ASP A 117 -5.46 -13.63 20.97
N ASP A 118 -4.23 -13.16 21.26
CA ASP A 118 -3.23 -14.07 21.87
C ASP A 118 -3.50 -14.16 23.39
N GLU A 119 -4.66 -14.73 23.77
CA GLU A 119 -4.85 -15.29 25.11
C GLU A 119 -4.34 -16.75 25.10
N PRO A 120 -3.31 -17.08 25.89
CA PRO A 120 -3.22 -18.34 26.59
C PRO A 120 -3.74 -18.23 28.03
#